data_AF-A0A6J8D2W4-F1
#
_entry.id   AF-A0A6J8D2W4-F1
#
_cell.length_a   1.000
_cell.length_b   1.000
_cell.length_c   1.000
_cell.angle_alpha   90.00
_cell.angle_beta   90.00
_cell.angle_gamma   90.00
#
_symmetry.space_group_name_H-M   'P 1'
#
loop_
_entity.id
_entity.type
_entity.pdbx_description
1 polymer ?
#
loop_
_entity_poly.entity_id
_entity_poly.type
_entity_poly.pdbx_seq_one_letter_code
_entity_poly.pdbx_strand_id
1 'polypeptide(L)'
;MVGRYASGIRICSIDGQSTFEMPDVIECDSIPSNLPEIPTPDVANAHPHLRRIAPYLPALDPSCKVELLIGRDLPEVHHVTEQILGGKGEPFAQKLPLGWVVIGEVCLGKVHAPSVINVRKTHVLNDGRHTTFPLCDLNIKVNDVEDHIFVRTPADNKLGLSVQDRQFLELMQRHFRKDENGLWSAPLPFIQPKPQMPNNRYQAWKRAQILESSLQLGHPMLADQYLFTTRTHHMYVTT
;
A
#
# COMPACT_ATOMS: atom_id res chain seq x y z
N MET A 1 -34.48 -0.16 10.13
CA MET A 1 -34.83 -1.59 10.09
C MET A 1 -33.89 -2.27 11.07
N VAL A 2 -34.40 -3.01 12.06
CA VAL A 2 -33.58 -3.69 13.07
C VAL A 2 -33.16 -5.03 12.46
N GLY A 3 -31.87 -5.22 12.16
CA GLY A 3 -31.36 -6.50 11.64
C GLY A 3 -31.55 -7.62 12.67
N ARG A 4 -31.86 -8.83 12.21
CA ARG A 4 -31.93 -10.00 13.09
C ARG A 4 -30.51 -10.43 13.49
N TYR A 5 -30.38 -10.98 14.68
CA TYR A 5 -29.12 -11.55 15.19
C TYR A 5 -29.29 -13.05 15.38
N ALA A 6 -28.22 -13.81 15.13
CA ALA A 6 -28.14 -15.21 15.49
C ALA A 6 -26.87 -15.46 16.31
N SER A 7 -27.00 -16.26 17.36
CA SER A 7 -25.94 -16.54 18.33
C SER A 7 -25.71 -18.05 18.44
N GLY A 8 -24.54 -18.44 18.97
CA GLY A 8 -24.17 -19.85 19.13
C GLY A 8 -23.90 -20.58 17.81
N ILE A 9 -23.54 -19.84 16.75
CA ILE A 9 -23.15 -20.43 15.48
C ILE A 9 -21.72 -20.95 15.60
N ARG A 10 -21.51 -22.16 15.10
CA ARG A 10 -20.20 -22.79 15.00
C ARG A 10 -19.91 -23.09 13.55
N ILE A 11 -18.68 -22.81 13.13
CA ILE A 11 -18.18 -23.16 11.81
C ILE A 11 -17.06 -24.19 11.93
N CYS A 12 -16.94 -25.07 10.95
CA CYS A 12 -15.88 -26.06 10.88
C CYS A 12 -15.26 -26.10 9.49
N SER A 13 -14.01 -26.53 9.42
CA SER A 13 -13.36 -26.87 8.15
C SER A 13 -14.04 -28.09 7.53
N ILE A 14 -13.94 -28.22 6.20
CA ILE A 14 -14.55 -29.34 5.45
C ILE A 14 -14.02 -30.70 5.93
N ASP A 15 -12.76 -30.77 6.35
CA ASP A 15 -12.13 -31.97 6.90
C ASP A 15 -12.46 -32.21 8.38
N GLY A 16 -13.23 -31.31 9.02
CA GLY A 16 -13.63 -31.38 10.42
C GLY A 16 -12.51 -31.19 11.43
N GLN A 17 -11.29 -30.83 11.00
CA GLN A 17 -10.13 -30.70 11.89
C GLN A 17 -10.14 -29.42 12.72
N SER A 18 -10.73 -28.35 12.18
CA SER A 18 -10.80 -27.04 12.83
C SER A 18 -12.25 -26.67 13.08
N THR A 19 -12.52 -26.09 14.24
CA THR A 19 -13.86 -25.64 14.65
C THR A 19 -13.73 -24.34 15.40
N PHE A 20 -14.60 -23.38 15.07
CA PHE A 20 -14.59 -22.03 15.62
C PHE A 20 -16.00 -21.63 16.06
N GLU A 21 -16.08 -21.01 17.22
CA GLU A 21 -17.31 -20.35 17.67
C GLU A 21 -17.38 -18.97 17.03
N MET A 22 -18.48 -18.67 16.35
CA MET A 22 -18.70 -17.35 15.77
C MET A 22 -19.22 -16.38 16.84
N PRO A 23 -18.78 -15.11 16.81
CA PRO A 23 -19.52 -14.03 17.46
C PRO A 23 -20.97 -13.96 16.95
N ASP A 24 -21.82 -13.20 17.64
CA ASP A 24 -23.18 -12.95 17.19
C ASP A 24 -23.17 -12.42 15.75
N VAL A 25 -23.83 -13.16 14.85
CA VAL A 25 -23.91 -12.78 13.44
C VAL A 25 -25.15 -11.93 13.22
N ILE A 26 -25.05 -11.01 12.26
CA ILE A 26 -26.12 -10.10 11.90
C ILE A 26 -26.64 -10.51 10.53
N GLU A 27 -27.95 -10.58 10.39
CA GLU A 27 -28.58 -10.78 9.10
C GLU A 27 -28.23 -9.64 8.14
N CYS A 28 -27.93 -10.02 6.90
CA CYS A 28 -27.71 -9.11 5.79
C CYS A 28 -28.61 -9.49 4.64
N ASP A 29 -29.43 -8.55 4.13
CA ASP A 29 -30.34 -8.79 3.00
C ASP A 29 -29.60 -9.19 1.71
N SER A 30 -28.31 -8.88 1.60
CA SER A 30 -27.49 -9.20 0.44
C SER A 30 -26.05 -9.51 0.80
N ILE A 31 -25.64 -10.76 0.60
CA ILE A 31 -24.24 -11.20 0.66
C ILE A 31 -23.68 -11.29 -0.76
N PRO A 32 -22.43 -10.87 -1.01
CA PRO A 32 -21.79 -11.10 -2.30
C PRO A 32 -21.68 -12.59 -2.62
N SER A 33 -22.31 -13.02 -3.71
CA SER A 33 -22.19 -14.36 -4.26
C SER A 33 -21.63 -14.28 -5.67
N ASN A 34 -20.40 -14.76 -5.87
CA ASN A 34 -19.81 -14.91 -7.20
C ASN A 34 -19.28 -16.33 -7.37
N LEU A 35 -20.18 -17.27 -7.66
CA LEU A 35 -19.85 -18.70 -7.79
C LEU A 35 -18.73 -18.96 -8.82
N PRO A 36 -18.68 -18.28 -9.98
CA PRO A 36 -17.58 -18.45 -10.94
C PRO A 36 -16.18 -18.11 -10.42
N GLU A 37 -16.05 -17.33 -9.34
CA GLU A 37 -14.77 -16.99 -8.73
C GLU A 37 -14.30 -18.01 -7.67
N ILE A 38 -15.13 -18.99 -7.33
CA ILE A 38 -14.76 -20.04 -6.38
C ILE A 38 -13.75 -21.00 -7.05
N PRO A 39 -12.55 -21.18 -6.48
CA PRO A 39 -11.54 -22.05 -7.08
C PRO A 39 -11.99 -23.52 -7.04
N THR A 40 -11.81 -24.22 -8.16
CA THR A 40 -12.13 -25.65 -8.30
C THR A 40 -10.85 -26.49 -8.38
N PRO A 41 -10.94 -27.83 -8.19
CA PRO A 41 -9.80 -28.73 -8.42
C PRO A 41 -9.19 -28.59 -9.81
N ASP A 42 -10.00 -28.34 -10.84
CA ASP A 42 -9.53 -28.16 -12.22
C ASP A 42 -8.65 -26.92 -12.38
N VAL A 43 -9.01 -25.81 -11.72
CA VAL A 43 -8.18 -24.60 -11.66
C VAL A 43 -6.82 -24.93 -11.04
N ALA A 44 -6.80 -25.61 -9.89
CA ALA A 44 -5.55 -25.98 -9.24
C ALA A 44 -4.70 -26.94 -10.10
N ASN A 45 -5.33 -27.89 -10.81
CA ASN A 45 -4.63 -28.84 -11.67
C ASN A 45 -3.98 -28.20 -12.90
N ALA A 46 -4.57 -27.13 -13.40
CA ALA A 46 -4.05 -26.39 -14.54
C ALA A 46 -2.78 -25.59 -14.23
N HIS A 47 -2.54 -25.26 -12.96
CA HIS A 47 -1.33 -24.57 -12.50
C HIS A 47 -0.34 -25.54 -11.85
N PRO A 48 0.86 -25.76 -12.43
CA PRO A 48 1.81 -26.78 -11.94
C PRO A 48 2.15 -26.68 -10.45
N HIS A 49 2.30 -25.46 -9.91
CA HIS A 49 2.61 -25.22 -8.49
C HIS A 49 1.42 -25.47 -7.57
N LEU A 50 0.18 -25.34 -8.06
CA LEU A 50 -1.06 -25.53 -7.29
C LEU A 50 -1.61 -26.95 -7.36
N ARG A 51 -1.13 -27.83 -8.26
CA ARG A 51 -1.59 -29.23 -8.38
C ARG A 51 -1.69 -29.97 -7.04
N ARG A 52 -0.76 -29.71 -6.12
CA ARG A 52 -0.75 -30.36 -4.80
C ARG A 52 -1.99 -30.06 -3.95
N ILE A 53 -2.64 -28.92 -4.19
CA ILE A 53 -3.80 -28.49 -3.39
C ILE A 53 -5.14 -28.91 -4.01
N ALA A 54 -5.15 -29.40 -5.26
CA ALA A 54 -6.36 -29.82 -5.95
C ALA A 54 -7.22 -30.84 -5.15
N PRO A 55 -6.65 -31.85 -4.45
CA PRO A 55 -7.43 -32.78 -3.64
C PRO A 55 -8.12 -32.17 -2.42
N TYR A 56 -7.69 -30.99 -1.98
CA TYR A 56 -8.25 -30.30 -0.81
C TYR A 56 -9.29 -29.24 -1.18
N LEU A 57 -9.50 -28.99 -2.47
CA LEU A 57 -10.55 -28.08 -2.95
C LEU A 57 -11.82 -28.91 -3.21
N PRO A 58 -12.98 -28.49 -2.69
CA PRO A 58 -14.24 -29.17 -2.99
C PRO A 58 -14.64 -28.93 -4.46
N ALA A 59 -15.38 -29.88 -5.04
CA ALA A 59 -16.05 -29.64 -6.32
C ALA A 59 -17.10 -28.51 -6.15
N LEU A 60 -17.25 -27.67 -7.16
CA LEU A 60 -18.25 -26.60 -7.13
C LEU A 60 -19.65 -27.22 -7.18
N ASP A 61 -20.45 -26.94 -6.14
CA ASP A 61 -21.88 -27.26 -6.11
C ASP A 61 -22.69 -26.03 -6.53
N PRO A 62 -23.33 -26.04 -7.72
CA PRO A 62 -24.13 -24.92 -8.20
C PRO A 62 -25.37 -24.62 -7.34
N SER A 63 -25.80 -25.57 -6.50
CA SER A 63 -26.93 -25.39 -5.59
C SER A 63 -26.54 -24.72 -4.27
N CYS A 64 -25.24 -24.67 -3.97
CA CYS A 64 -24.71 -24.05 -2.76
C CYS A 64 -24.82 -22.52 -2.85
N LYS A 65 -25.30 -21.90 -1.76
CA LYS A 65 -25.45 -20.45 -1.64
C LYS A 65 -24.39 -19.90 -0.69
N VAL A 66 -23.88 -18.71 -1.02
CA VAL A 66 -23.00 -17.96 -0.12
C VAL A 66 -23.88 -17.26 0.91
N GLU A 67 -24.01 -17.85 2.10
CA GLU A 67 -24.93 -17.39 3.16
C GLU A 67 -24.22 -16.79 4.38
N LEU A 68 -22.88 -16.91 4.45
CA LEU A 68 -22.09 -16.42 5.57
C LEU A 68 -20.89 -15.62 5.06
N LEU A 69 -20.69 -14.43 5.62
CA LEU A 69 -19.51 -13.60 5.40
C LEU A 69 -18.71 -13.52 6.69
N ILE A 70 -17.48 -14.05 6.67
CA ILE A 70 -16.59 -14.01 7.84
C ILE A 70 -15.62 -12.84 7.67
N GLY A 71 -15.75 -11.86 8.56
CA GLY A 71 -14.95 -10.65 8.54
C GLY A 71 -13.89 -10.61 9.63
N ARG A 72 -13.66 -9.40 10.14
CA ARG A 72 -12.61 -9.06 11.12
C ARG A 72 -12.91 -9.56 12.52
N ASP A 73 -14.17 -9.96 12.73
CA ASP A 73 -14.73 -10.29 14.04
C ASP A 73 -14.31 -11.70 14.47
N LEU A 74 -13.82 -12.50 13.53
CA LEU A 74 -13.16 -13.78 13.77
C LEU A 74 -11.80 -13.80 13.04
N PRO A 75 -10.79 -13.05 13.52
CA PRO A 75 -9.52 -12.88 12.81
C PRO A 75 -8.72 -14.19 12.70
N GLU A 76 -8.88 -15.09 13.67
CA GLU A 76 -8.16 -16.36 13.75
C GLU A 76 -8.39 -17.28 12.55
N VAL A 77 -9.56 -17.24 11.91
CA VAL A 77 -9.84 -18.04 10.69
C VAL A 77 -9.13 -17.49 9.45
N HIS A 78 -8.52 -16.30 9.53
CA HIS A 78 -7.77 -15.68 8.44
C HIS A 78 -6.25 -15.82 8.61
N HIS A 79 -5.78 -16.52 9.66
CA HIS A 79 -4.35 -16.76 9.84
C HIS A 79 -3.78 -17.69 8.75
N VAL A 80 -2.82 -17.18 7.99
CA VAL A 80 -2.15 -17.97 6.95
C VAL A 80 -1.12 -18.90 7.61
N THR A 81 -1.33 -20.22 7.49
CA THR A 81 -0.42 -21.23 8.04
C THR A 81 0.59 -21.71 7.02
N GLU A 82 0.23 -21.72 5.75
CA GLU A 82 1.09 -22.14 4.64
C GLU A 82 0.78 -21.30 3.38
N GLN A 83 1.77 -21.12 2.50
CA GLN A 83 1.60 -20.39 1.26
C GLN A 83 2.34 -21.09 0.11
N ILE A 84 1.73 -21.12 -1.06
CA ILE A 84 2.32 -21.63 -2.30
C ILE A 84 2.34 -20.50 -3.30
N LEU A 85 3.53 -20.05 -3.66
CA LEU A 85 3.74 -18.94 -4.58
C LEU A 85 3.74 -19.42 -6.03
N GLY A 86 3.19 -18.60 -6.93
CA GLY A 86 3.34 -18.72 -8.37
C GLY A 86 4.38 -17.74 -8.91
N GLY A 87 4.64 -17.81 -10.22
CA GLY A 87 5.43 -16.82 -10.95
C GLY A 87 4.73 -15.46 -11.06
N LYS A 88 5.36 -14.52 -11.77
CA LYS A 88 4.82 -13.17 -11.96
C LYS A 88 3.47 -13.22 -12.71
N GLY A 89 2.41 -12.78 -12.04
CA GLY A 89 1.05 -12.73 -12.60
C GLY A 89 0.30 -14.07 -12.56
N GLU A 90 0.89 -15.12 -11.98
CA GLU A 90 0.19 -16.38 -11.74
C GLU A 90 -0.57 -16.33 -10.41
N PRO A 91 -1.67 -17.10 -10.27
CA PRO A 91 -2.33 -17.24 -9.00
C PRO A 91 -1.42 -17.93 -7.97
N PHE A 92 -1.67 -17.65 -6.70
CA PHE A 92 -0.98 -18.28 -5.57
C PHE A 92 -2.02 -18.80 -4.58
N ALA A 93 -1.62 -19.66 -3.65
CA ALA A 93 -2.54 -20.24 -2.67
C ALA A 93 -2.09 -19.99 -1.23
N GLN A 94 -3.06 -19.90 -0.33
CA GLN A 94 -2.87 -19.78 1.11
C GLN A 94 -3.68 -20.85 1.83
N LYS A 95 -3.10 -21.45 2.86
CA LYS A 95 -3.81 -22.34 3.78
C LYS A 95 -4.28 -21.53 4.98
N LEU A 96 -5.59 -21.51 5.17
CA LEU A 96 -6.26 -20.96 6.33
C LEU A 96 -6.81 -22.11 7.19
N PRO A 97 -7.20 -21.88 8.46
CA PRO A 97 -7.77 -22.94 9.29
C PRO A 97 -9.04 -23.58 8.73
N LEU A 98 -9.80 -22.85 7.91
CA LEU A 98 -11.01 -23.38 7.25
C LEU A 98 -10.73 -24.12 5.93
N GLY A 99 -9.51 -24.03 5.39
CA GLY A 99 -9.13 -24.69 4.15
C GLY A 99 -8.18 -23.88 3.27
N TRP A 100 -7.95 -24.38 2.05
CA TRP A 100 -7.13 -23.71 1.05
C TRP A 100 -7.92 -22.65 0.28
N VAL A 101 -7.31 -21.51 0.05
CA VAL A 101 -7.81 -20.45 -0.83
C VAL A 101 -6.82 -20.19 -1.96
N VAL A 102 -7.32 -19.80 -3.14
CA VAL A 102 -6.51 -19.41 -4.30
C VAL A 102 -6.75 -17.93 -4.59
N ILE A 103 -5.68 -17.17 -4.75
CA ILE A 103 -5.69 -15.72 -4.97
C ILE A 103 -5.04 -15.41 -6.32
N GLY A 104 -5.75 -14.68 -7.17
CA GLY A 104 -5.32 -14.29 -8.51
C GLY A 104 -6.34 -14.70 -9.58
N GLU A 105 -6.03 -14.39 -10.84
CA GLU A 105 -6.88 -14.82 -11.96
C GLU A 105 -6.84 -16.35 -12.09
N VAL A 106 -7.98 -16.98 -11.84
CA VAL A 106 -8.19 -18.43 -12.00
C VAL A 106 -8.67 -18.81 -13.41
N CYS A 107 -8.93 -17.83 -14.28
CA CYS A 107 -9.35 -18.05 -15.66
C CYS A 107 -8.16 -18.45 -16.54
N LEU A 108 -8.16 -19.69 -17.01
CA LEU A 108 -7.12 -20.21 -17.91
C LEU A 108 -7.04 -19.39 -19.20
N GLY A 109 -5.88 -18.78 -19.44
CA GLY A 109 -5.56 -18.05 -20.67
C GLY A 109 -6.34 -16.74 -20.89
N LYS A 110 -6.98 -16.17 -19.85
CA LYS A 110 -7.86 -14.98 -19.97
C LYS A 110 -9.02 -15.14 -20.96
N VAL A 111 -9.36 -16.39 -21.32
CA VAL A 111 -10.42 -16.71 -22.29
C VAL A 111 -11.79 -16.24 -21.79
N HIS A 112 -11.96 -16.17 -20.47
CA HIS A 112 -13.16 -15.67 -19.80
C HIS A 112 -12.89 -14.39 -19.01
N ALA A 113 -12.16 -13.43 -19.58
CA ALA A 113 -12.09 -12.09 -18.98
C ALA A 113 -13.54 -11.59 -18.79
N PRO A 114 -13.99 -11.31 -17.55
CA PRO A 114 -15.36 -10.86 -17.32
C PRO A 114 -15.61 -9.61 -18.14
N SER A 115 -16.67 -9.61 -18.97
CA SER A 115 -17.09 -8.40 -19.69
C SER A 115 -17.56 -7.30 -18.74
N VAL A 116 -17.88 -7.68 -17.50
CA VAL A 116 -18.28 -6.80 -16.39
C VAL A 116 -17.47 -7.18 -15.16
N ILE A 117 -16.69 -6.24 -14.65
CA ILE A 117 -16.00 -6.37 -13.36
C ILE A 117 -16.92 -5.81 -12.29
N ASN A 118 -17.38 -6.66 -11.36
CA ASN A 118 -18.19 -6.21 -10.24
C ASN A 118 -17.30 -5.92 -9.02
N VAL A 119 -17.07 -4.63 -8.74
CA VAL A 119 -16.30 -4.21 -7.57
C VAL A 119 -17.26 -3.71 -6.50
N ARG A 120 -17.37 -4.45 -5.39
CA ARG A 120 -18.06 -3.96 -4.19
C ARG A 120 -17.10 -3.12 -3.37
N LYS A 121 -17.30 -1.80 -3.38
CA LYS A 121 -16.50 -0.84 -2.60
C LYS A 121 -17.19 -0.58 -1.27
N THR A 122 -16.48 -0.76 -0.17
CA THR A 122 -16.92 -0.27 1.14
C THR A 122 -16.69 1.24 1.17
N HIS A 123 -17.76 2.02 1.05
CA HIS A 123 -17.71 3.47 1.20
C HIS A 123 -18.00 3.82 2.67
N VAL A 124 -17.05 4.51 3.32
CA VAL A 124 -17.35 5.22 4.58
C VAL A 124 -18.18 6.43 4.17
N LEU A 125 -19.47 6.46 4.54
CA LEU A 125 -20.30 7.62 4.24
C LEU A 125 -19.72 8.86 4.95
N ASN A 126 -19.95 10.05 4.37
CA ASN A 126 -19.43 11.32 4.89
C ASN A 126 -19.98 11.69 6.30
N ASP A 127 -20.91 10.91 6.84
CA ASP A 127 -21.48 11.05 8.17
C ASP A 127 -20.78 10.17 9.24
N GLY A 128 -19.75 9.41 8.86
CA GLY A 128 -18.87 8.73 9.81
C GLY A 128 -19.45 7.49 10.49
N ARG A 129 -20.57 6.92 10.02
CA ARG A 129 -21.01 5.56 10.41
C ARG A 129 -20.80 4.62 9.21
N HIS A 130 -20.36 3.37 9.40
CA HIS A 130 -21.06 2.25 10.06
C HIS A 130 -20.11 1.25 10.72
N THR A 131 -20.35 0.95 12.01
CA THR A 131 -20.02 -0.33 12.64
C THR A 131 -21.16 -0.69 13.60
N THR A 132 -21.69 -1.90 13.52
CA THR A 132 -22.67 -2.42 14.50
C THR A 132 -22.00 -2.84 15.81
N PHE A 133 -20.66 -2.81 15.87
CA PHE A 133 -19.88 -3.08 17.06
C PHE A 133 -20.06 -1.99 18.12
N PRO A 134 -20.24 -2.37 19.40
CA PRO A 134 -20.17 -1.42 20.49
C PRO A 134 -18.79 -0.75 20.49
N LEU A 135 -18.78 0.57 20.70
CA LEU A 135 -17.56 1.37 20.83
C LEU A 135 -16.65 0.71 21.88
N CYS A 136 -15.41 0.42 21.51
CA CYS A 136 -14.41 -0.07 22.45
C CYS A 136 -14.16 1.02 23.51
N ASP A 137 -14.09 0.66 24.79
CA ASP A 137 -13.87 1.60 25.91
C ASP A 137 -12.53 2.37 25.81
N LEU A 138 -11.63 1.94 24.93
CA LEU A 138 -10.51 2.71 24.42
C LEU A 138 -10.99 3.77 23.42
N ASN A 139 -11.89 4.64 23.87
CA ASN A 139 -12.20 5.86 23.15
C ASN A 139 -10.91 6.69 23.07
N ILE A 140 -10.31 6.77 21.89
CA ILE A 140 -9.50 7.93 21.54
C ILE A 140 -10.47 9.11 21.55
N LYS A 141 -10.57 9.78 22.70
CA LYS A 141 -11.24 11.06 22.79
C LYS A 141 -10.35 12.06 22.07
N VAL A 142 -10.59 12.25 20.78
CA VAL A 142 -10.17 13.48 20.12
C VAL A 142 -11.02 14.57 20.77
N ASN A 143 -10.41 15.34 21.67
CA ASN A 143 -11.07 16.50 22.25
C ASN A 143 -11.27 17.54 21.15
N ASP A 144 -12.38 17.45 20.42
CA ASP A 144 -12.81 18.44 19.41
C ASP A 144 -13.22 19.79 20.04
N VAL A 145 -12.95 19.99 21.33
CA VAL A 145 -13.39 21.18 22.06
C VAL A 145 -12.45 22.38 21.81
N GLU A 146 -11.21 22.16 21.34
CA GLU A 146 -10.28 23.27 21.14
C GLU A 146 -9.45 23.26 19.85
N ASP A 147 -9.53 22.24 18.99
CA ASP A 147 -8.74 22.27 17.77
C ASP A 147 -9.54 21.87 16.52
N HIS A 148 -9.53 22.80 15.57
CA HIS A 148 -10.08 22.72 14.21
C HIS A 148 -9.38 21.65 13.34
N ILE A 149 -9.07 20.47 13.88
CA ILE A 149 -8.26 19.43 13.24
C ILE A 149 -8.95 18.86 11.98
N PHE A 150 -10.28 18.89 11.91
CA PHE A 150 -11.07 18.38 10.78
C PHE A 150 -12.05 19.41 10.19
N VAL A 151 -11.72 20.71 10.22
CA VAL A 151 -12.55 21.72 9.54
C VAL A 151 -12.37 21.59 8.04
N ARG A 152 -13.43 21.13 7.36
CA ARG A 152 -13.45 21.11 5.90
C ARG A 152 -13.50 22.52 5.35
N THR A 153 -12.47 22.93 4.61
CA THR A 153 -12.46 24.21 3.92
C THR A 153 -12.66 24.01 2.42
N PRO A 154 -13.20 25.01 1.69
CA PRO A 154 -13.19 25.00 0.22
C PRO A 154 -11.78 24.93 -0.40
N ALA A 155 -10.73 25.02 0.42
CA ALA A 155 -9.34 24.93 0.02
C ALA A 155 -8.74 23.51 0.20
N ASP A 156 -9.43 22.55 0.83
CA ASP A 156 -8.85 21.23 1.15
C ASP A 156 -8.45 20.41 -0.08
N ASN A 157 -9.16 20.60 -1.20
CA ASN A 157 -8.85 19.98 -2.50
C ASN A 157 -7.91 20.85 -3.36
N LYS A 158 -7.43 21.99 -2.85
CA LYS A 158 -6.42 22.80 -3.53
C LYS A 158 -5.05 22.26 -3.12
N LEU A 159 -4.12 22.24 -4.08
CA LEU A 159 -2.74 21.89 -3.81
C LEU A 159 -2.16 22.87 -2.77
N GLY A 160 -2.02 22.41 -1.53
CA GLY A 160 -1.39 23.13 -0.44
C GLY A 160 0.07 22.72 -0.29
N LEU A 161 0.92 23.67 0.09
CA LEU A 161 2.31 23.37 0.45
C LEU A 161 2.32 22.64 1.80
N SER A 162 3.05 21.52 1.88
CA SER A 162 3.28 20.85 3.15
C SER A 162 4.01 21.78 4.14
N VAL A 163 4.04 21.41 5.42
CA VAL A 163 4.82 22.15 6.43
C VAL A 163 6.30 22.21 6.00
N GLN A 164 6.83 21.11 5.50
CA GLN A 164 8.20 21.02 5.00
C GLN A 164 8.40 21.87 3.73
N ASP A 165 7.44 21.89 2.81
CA ASP A 165 7.56 22.73 1.60
C ASP A 165 7.57 24.22 1.94
N ARG A 166 6.74 24.65 2.89
CA ARG A 166 6.75 26.03 3.38
C ARG A 166 8.09 26.41 4.00
N GLN A 167 8.63 25.55 4.86
CA GLN A 167 9.96 25.76 5.47
C GLN A 167 11.07 25.78 4.43
N PHE A 168 11.02 24.89 3.44
CA PHE A 168 11.98 24.87 2.33
C PHE A 168 11.94 26.16 1.52
N LEU A 169 10.74 26.62 1.14
CA LEU A 169 10.58 27.83 0.35
C LEU A 169 11.04 29.07 1.12
N GLU A 170 10.75 29.17 2.41
CA GLU A 170 11.23 30.26 3.26
C GLU A 170 12.77 30.24 3.38
N LEU A 171 13.36 29.05 3.59
CA LEU A 171 14.80 28.86 3.65
C LEU A 171 15.48 29.33 2.34
N MET A 172 14.93 28.90 1.20
CA MET A 172 15.43 29.31 -0.12
C MET A 172 15.26 30.81 -0.36
N GLN A 173 14.09 31.39 -0.10
CA GLN A 173 13.87 32.83 -0.26
C GLN A 173 14.86 33.66 0.58
N ARG A 174 15.17 33.21 1.79
CA ARG A 174 16.02 33.96 2.72
C ARG A 174 17.51 33.84 2.42
N HIS A 175 17.98 32.67 1.97
CA HIS A 175 19.41 32.39 1.91
C HIS A 175 19.95 32.09 0.52
N PHE A 176 19.09 31.83 -0.47
CA PHE A 176 19.52 31.69 -1.86
C PHE A 176 19.97 33.04 -2.40
N ARG A 177 21.28 33.19 -2.62
CA ARG A 177 21.86 34.46 -3.08
C ARG A 177 23.10 34.24 -3.91
N LYS A 178 23.39 35.21 -4.76
CA LYS A 178 24.66 35.32 -5.46
C LYS A 178 25.65 36.07 -4.57
N ASP A 179 26.83 35.53 -4.36
CA ASP A 179 27.89 36.16 -3.57
C ASP A 179 28.61 37.27 -4.36
N GLU A 180 29.54 37.97 -3.71
CA GLU A 180 30.34 39.06 -4.30
C GLU A 180 31.22 38.60 -5.47
N ASN A 181 31.57 37.31 -5.52
CA ASN A 181 32.34 36.70 -6.60
C ASN A 181 31.45 36.24 -7.76
N GLY A 182 30.14 36.45 -7.67
CA GLY A 182 29.17 36.06 -8.67
C GLY A 182 28.75 34.59 -8.60
N LEU A 183 29.02 33.90 -7.51
CA LEU A 183 28.68 32.49 -7.31
C LEU A 183 27.34 32.35 -6.60
N TRP A 184 26.48 31.45 -7.08
CA TRP A 184 25.22 31.15 -6.42
C TRP A 184 25.43 30.26 -5.21
N SER A 185 24.91 30.69 -4.06
CA SER A 185 24.90 29.96 -2.81
C SER A 185 23.45 29.62 -2.44
N ALA A 186 23.20 28.37 -2.05
CA ALA A 186 21.90 27.88 -1.62
C ALA A 186 22.04 27.15 -0.27
N PRO A 187 21.10 27.35 0.67
CA PRO A 187 21.07 26.61 1.91
C PRO A 187 20.62 25.15 1.69
N LEU A 188 21.10 24.23 2.51
CA LEU A 188 20.63 22.85 2.51
C LEU A 188 19.44 22.69 3.47
N PRO A 189 18.32 22.09 3.04
CA PRO A 189 17.12 21.95 3.85
C PRO A 189 17.21 20.74 4.80
N PHE A 190 18.03 20.86 5.84
CA PHE A 190 18.13 19.82 6.85
C PHE A 190 16.91 19.79 7.76
N ILE A 191 16.43 18.59 8.06
CA ILE A 191 15.50 18.36 9.17
C ILE A 191 16.27 18.59 10.47
N GLN A 192 15.72 19.41 11.36
CA GLN A 192 16.42 19.76 12.60
C GLN A 192 16.42 18.61 13.62
N PRO A 193 17.52 18.43 14.38
CA PRO A 193 18.75 19.22 14.34
C PRO A 193 19.65 18.88 13.13
N LYS A 194 20.40 19.87 12.63
CA LYS A 194 21.35 19.69 11.51
C LYS A 194 22.33 18.55 11.85
N PRO A 195 22.42 17.48 11.03
CA PRO A 195 23.35 16.39 11.30
C PRO A 195 24.80 16.85 11.13
N GLN A 196 25.70 16.30 11.95
CA GLN A 196 27.15 16.50 11.80
C GLN A 196 27.64 15.68 10.60
N MET A 197 28.08 16.36 9.55
CA MET A 197 28.52 15.73 8.30
C MET A 197 30.04 15.53 8.30
N PRO A 198 30.55 14.34 7.92
CA PRO A 198 31.99 14.12 7.81
C PRO A 198 32.60 14.94 6.67
N ASN A 199 33.86 15.36 6.83
CA ASN A 199 34.58 16.10 5.79
C ASN A 199 34.88 15.19 4.59
N ASN A 200 34.12 15.35 3.51
CA ASN A 200 34.25 14.56 2.28
C ASN A 200 35.09 15.26 1.19
N ARG A 201 35.84 16.33 1.51
CA ARG A 201 36.58 17.15 0.52
C ARG A 201 37.49 16.33 -0.38
N TYR A 202 38.22 15.37 0.18
CA TYR A 202 39.12 14.49 -0.61
C TYR A 202 38.36 13.66 -1.65
N GLN A 203 37.22 13.07 -1.25
CA GLN A 203 36.40 12.24 -2.12
C GLN A 203 35.75 13.07 -3.23
N ALA A 204 35.24 14.26 -2.90
CA ALA A 204 34.65 15.19 -3.85
C ALA A 204 35.70 15.66 -4.89
N TRP A 205 36.90 16.01 -4.43
CA TRP A 205 37.99 16.41 -5.32
C TRP A 205 38.44 15.28 -6.26
N LYS A 206 38.59 14.05 -5.74
CA LYS A 206 38.94 12.88 -6.56
C LYS A 206 37.88 12.62 -7.64
N ARG A 207 36.58 12.73 -7.30
CA ARG A 207 35.49 12.60 -8.27
C ARG A 207 35.52 13.71 -9.32
N ALA A 208 35.83 14.94 -8.93
CA ALA A 208 35.94 16.07 -9.85
C ALA A 208 37.07 15.87 -10.88
N GLN A 209 38.24 15.38 -10.46
CA GLN A 209 39.35 15.07 -11.38
C GLN A 209 39.01 13.94 -12.37
N ILE A 210 38.33 12.89 -11.90
CA ILE A 210 37.89 11.79 -12.76
C ILE A 210 36.88 12.30 -13.78
N LEU A 211 35.94 13.13 -13.35
CA LEU A 211 34.95 13.75 -14.24
C LEU A 211 35.61 14.65 -15.29
N GLU A 212 36.57 15.48 -14.88
CA GLU A 212 37.35 16.33 -15.80
C GLU A 212 38.07 15.50 -16.86
N SER A 213 38.76 14.43 -16.44
CA SER A 213 39.46 13.51 -17.36
C SER A 213 38.49 12.81 -18.31
N SER A 214 37.34 12.34 -17.82
CA SER A 214 36.30 11.71 -18.63
C SER A 214 35.69 12.66 -19.67
N LEU A 215 35.49 13.93 -19.31
CA LEU A 215 34.93 14.94 -20.21
C LEU A 215 35.91 15.30 -21.32
N GLN A 216 37.21 15.40 -21.01
CA GLN A 216 38.28 15.65 -22.00
C GLN A 216 38.44 14.49 -22.99
N LEU A 217 38.20 13.25 -22.57
CA LEU A 217 38.37 12.05 -23.40
C LEU A 217 37.14 11.69 -24.24
N GLY A 218 35.92 11.91 -23.74
CA GLY A 218 34.70 11.36 -24.35
C GLY A 218 33.85 12.35 -25.16
N HIS A 219 33.76 13.62 -24.75
CA HIS A 219 32.83 14.59 -25.34
C HIS A 219 33.34 16.04 -25.18
N PRO A 220 34.22 16.52 -26.07
CA PRO A 220 34.87 17.83 -25.92
C PRO A 220 33.90 19.01 -25.84
N MET A 221 32.73 18.96 -26.50
CA MET A 221 31.71 20.02 -26.38
C MET A 221 31.06 20.10 -24.98
N LEU A 222 30.96 18.96 -24.26
CA LEU A 222 30.48 18.94 -22.88
C LEU A 222 31.56 19.42 -21.90
N ALA A 223 32.85 19.24 -22.26
CA ALA A 223 33.97 19.74 -21.47
C ALA A 223 34.00 21.27 -21.42
N ASP A 224 33.81 21.93 -22.56
CA ASP A 224 33.74 23.40 -22.63
C ASP A 224 32.52 23.95 -21.85
N GLN A 225 31.37 23.29 -21.97
CA GLN A 225 30.17 23.66 -21.21
C GLN A 225 30.35 23.44 -19.70
N TYR A 226 31.02 22.36 -19.28
CA TYR A 226 31.33 22.08 -17.88
C TYR A 226 32.35 23.07 -17.30
N LEU A 227 33.39 23.45 -18.05
CA LEU A 227 34.37 24.47 -17.66
C LEU A 227 33.73 25.86 -17.53
N PHE A 228 32.79 26.19 -18.41
CA PHE A 228 31.99 27.42 -18.29
C PHE A 228 31.12 27.40 -17.03
N THR A 229 30.46 26.28 -16.75
CA THR A 229 29.56 26.12 -15.59
C THR A 229 30.32 26.10 -14.27
N THR A 230 31.50 25.45 -14.20
CA THR A 230 32.33 25.41 -12.98
C THR A 230 33.03 26.72 -12.69
N ARG A 231 33.40 27.52 -13.71
CA ARG A 231 33.89 28.90 -13.52
C ARG A 231 32.80 29.89 -13.08
N THR A 232 31.53 29.59 -13.35
CA THR A 232 30.39 30.46 -13.00
C THR A 232 29.61 29.99 -11.78
N HIS A 233 29.70 28.71 -11.40
CA HIS A 233 28.93 28.10 -10.32
C HIS A 233 29.81 27.11 -9.54
N HIS A 234 30.35 27.57 -8.41
CA HIS A 234 30.99 26.72 -7.42
C HIS A 234 29.96 26.30 -6.36
N MET A 235 29.35 25.13 -6.51
CA MET A 235 28.61 24.51 -5.40
C MET A 235 29.61 23.87 -4.44
N TYR A 236 30.03 24.62 -3.42
CA TYR A 236 30.68 24.03 -2.25
C TYR A 236 29.66 23.94 -1.11
N VAL A 237 29.62 22.79 -0.43
CA VAL A 237 28.98 22.65 0.87
C VAL A 237 29.95 23.24 1.88
N THR A 238 29.75 24.51 2.24
CA THR A 238 30.40 25.10 3.43
C THR A 238 29.64 24.65 4.67
N THR A 239 30.38 24.22 5.69
CA THR A 239 29.82 23.67 6.94
C THR A 239 29.32 24.77 7.87
#